data_AF-A0A3D4H2U0-F1
#
_entry.id   AF-A0A3D4H2U0-F1
#
_cell.length_a   1.000
_cell.length_b   1.000
_cell.length_c   1.000
_cell.angle_alpha   90.00
_cell.angle_beta   90.00
_cell.angle_gamma   90.00
#
_symmetry.space_group_name_H-M   'P 1'
#
loop_
_entity.id
_entity.type
_entity.pdbx_description
1 polymer ?
#
loop_
_entity_poly.entity_id
_entity_poly.type
_entity_poly.pdbx_seq_one_letter_code
_entity_poly.pdbx_strand_id
1 'polypeptide(L)'
;MGVEKMLDSTYRGNRLGQSIDDFGELRPSIDIVDSGEALRERMEEDGYLYLPGLLDKGEAVEARREILSRLSRMGAWTPITHRWKV
;
A
#
# COMPACT_ATOMS: atom_id res chain seq x y z
N MET A 1 -22.78 -9.33 -7.24
CA MET A 1 -21.92 -8.33 -7.91
C MET A 1 -20.70 -8.12 -7.02
N GLY A 2 -19.45 -8.21 -7.46
CA GLY A 2 -18.96 -8.27 -8.83
C GLY A 2 -17.44 -8.36 -8.84
N VAL A 3 -16.91 -9.56 -8.61
CA VAL A 3 -15.52 -9.90 -8.99
C VAL A 3 -15.34 -9.79 -10.50
N GLU A 4 -16.36 -10.14 -11.29
CA GLU A 4 -16.39 -9.88 -12.74
C GLU A 4 -16.22 -8.40 -13.09
N LYS A 5 -16.77 -7.47 -12.29
CA LYS A 5 -16.59 -6.02 -12.53
C LYS A 5 -15.16 -5.55 -12.27
N MET A 6 -14.35 -6.29 -11.50
CA MET A 6 -12.94 -5.91 -11.28
C MET A 6 -12.12 -6.07 -12.55
N LEU A 7 -12.46 -7.02 -13.42
CA LEU A 7 -11.80 -7.21 -14.72
C LEU A 7 -12.04 -6.05 -15.69
N ASP A 8 -13.09 -5.25 -15.47
CA ASP A 8 -13.36 -4.02 -16.22
C ASP A 8 -12.61 -2.80 -15.66
N SER A 9 -11.90 -2.95 -14.53
CA SER A 9 -11.15 -1.84 -13.93
C SER A 9 -9.95 -1.47 -14.80
N THR A 10 -9.72 -0.16 -14.95
CA THR A 10 -8.62 0.36 -15.76
C THR A 10 -7.84 1.44 -15.01
N TYR A 11 -6.54 1.53 -15.28
CA TYR A 11 -5.67 2.63 -14.87
C TYR A 11 -5.03 3.26 -16.11
N ARG A 12 -5.28 4.56 -16.30
CA ARG A 12 -4.87 5.30 -17.51
C ARG A 12 -5.30 4.63 -18.82
N GLY A 13 -6.49 4.02 -18.83
CA GLY A 13 -7.06 3.33 -19.99
C GLY A 13 -6.53 1.92 -20.24
N ASN A 14 -5.57 1.43 -19.45
CA ASN A 14 -5.10 0.05 -19.51
C ASN A 14 -5.82 -0.81 -18.47
N ARG A 15 -6.12 -2.06 -18.80
CA ARG A 15 -6.74 -2.99 -17.85
C ARG A 15 -5.84 -3.15 -16.61
N LEU A 16 -6.45 -3.11 -15.43
CA LEU A 16 -5.73 -3.12 -14.17
C LEU A 16 -5.16 -4.50 -13.82
N GLY A 17 -5.85 -5.58 -14.21
CA GLY A 17 -5.42 -6.97 -14.05
C GLY A 17 -5.84 -7.81 -15.27
N GLN A 18 -5.21 -8.95 -15.49
CA GLN A 18 -5.49 -9.89 -16.57
C GLN A 18 -6.48 -10.98 -16.16
N SER A 19 -6.43 -11.42 -14.90
CA SER A 19 -7.30 -12.44 -14.32
C SER A 19 -7.89 -11.97 -12.99
N ILE A 20 -8.81 -12.76 -12.42
CA ILE A 20 -9.33 -12.45 -11.09
C ILE A 20 -8.30 -12.65 -9.98
N ASP A 21 -7.30 -13.50 -10.22
CA ASP A 21 -6.23 -13.82 -9.26
C ASP A 21 -5.24 -12.66 -9.07
N ASP A 22 -5.20 -11.72 -10.02
CA ASP A 22 -4.45 -10.46 -9.87
C ASP A 22 -5.07 -9.53 -8.80
N PHE A 23 -6.26 -9.89 -8.30
CA PHE A 23 -6.97 -9.16 -7.27
C PHE A 23 -7.16 -10.03 -6.03
N GLY A 24 -6.92 -9.46 -4.87
CA GLY A 24 -7.09 -10.17 -3.62
C GLY A 24 -6.30 -9.53 -2.49
N GLU A 25 -6.30 -10.22 -1.36
CA GLU A 25 -5.46 -9.85 -0.23
C GLU A 25 -3.99 -10.12 -0.54
N LEU A 26 -3.12 -9.21 -0.12
CA LEU A 26 -1.68 -9.43 -0.20
C LEU A 26 -1.27 -10.54 0.77
N ARG A 27 -0.42 -11.45 0.31
CA ARG A 27 0.14 -12.52 1.14
C ARG A 27 1.07 -11.89 2.21
N PRO A 28 0.77 -12.01 3.51
CA PRO A 28 1.68 -11.56 4.54
C PRO A 28 3.00 -12.34 4.47
N SER A 29 4.11 -11.65 4.72
CA SER A 29 5.45 -12.25 4.79
C SER A 29 6.07 -12.12 6.19
N ILE A 30 5.25 -11.78 7.19
CA ILE A 30 5.69 -11.56 8.57
C ILE A 30 6.11 -12.87 9.26
N ASP A 31 5.56 -14.00 8.81
CA ASP A 31 5.88 -15.35 9.28
C ASP A 31 7.31 -15.78 8.97
N ILE A 32 7.94 -15.16 7.97
CA ILE A 32 9.30 -15.46 7.51
C ILE A 32 10.28 -14.29 7.75
N VAL A 33 9.91 -13.31 8.57
CA VAL A 33 10.68 -12.07 8.75
C VAL A 33 12.12 -12.29 9.25
N ASP A 34 12.33 -13.35 10.03
CA ASP A 34 13.64 -13.70 10.60
C ASP A 34 14.55 -14.43 9.60
N SER A 35 14.05 -14.77 8.40
CA SER A 35 14.82 -15.46 7.34
C SER A 35 15.00 -14.57 6.12
N GLY A 36 16.19 -13.96 6.01
CA GLY A 36 16.53 -13.14 4.85
C GLY A 36 16.59 -13.91 3.53
N GLU A 37 16.81 -15.22 3.55
CA GLU A 37 16.74 -16.08 2.35
C GLU A 37 15.29 -16.27 1.90
N ALA A 38 14.42 -16.70 2.81
CA ALA A 38 13.00 -16.88 2.51
C ALA A 38 12.31 -15.58 2.06
N LEU A 39 12.70 -14.44 2.61
CA LEU A 39 12.21 -13.13 2.14
C LEU A 39 12.64 -12.82 0.70
N ARG A 40 13.85 -13.21 0.29
CA ARG A 40 14.28 -13.03 -1.11
C ARG A 40 13.51 -13.96 -2.04
N GLU A 41 13.34 -15.22 -1.66
CA GLU A 41 12.53 -16.18 -2.43
C GLU A 41 11.10 -15.68 -2.61
N ARG A 42 10.46 -15.17 -1.55
CA ARG A 42 9.11 -14.59 -1.61
C ARG A 42 9.06 -13.37 -2.53
N MET A 43 10.07 -12.49 -2.46
CA MET A 43 10.16 -11.32 -3.33
C MET A 43 10.31 -11.72 -4.81
N GLU A 44 11.05 -12.79 -5.11
CA GLU A 44 11.19 -13.32 -6.46
C GLU A 44 9.91 -14.00 -6.97
N GLU A 45 9.20 -14.72 -6.09
CA GLU A 45 7.93 -15.41 -6.39
C GLU A 45 6.77 -14.42 -6.63
N ASP A 46 6.55 -13.52 -5.67
CA ASP A 46 5.36 -12.66 -5.63
C ASP A 46 5.64 -11.24 -6.18
N GLY A 47 6.90 -10.83 -6.30
CA GLY A 47 7.29 -9.48 -6.73
C GLY A 47 7.14 -8.39 -5.66
N TYR A 48 6.75 -8.77 -4.44
CA TYR A 48 6.58 -7.86 -3.31
C TYR A 48 6.80 -8.58 -1.96
N LEU A 49 6.90 -7.79 -0.89
CA LEU A 49 6.85 -8.26 0.49
C LEU A 49 5.83 -7.42 1.26
N TYR A 50 4.84 -8.08 1.84
CA TYR A 50 3.87 -7.43 2.72
C TYR A 50 4.22 -7.73 4.18
N LEU A 51 4.82 -6.76 4.86
CA LEU A 51 5.33 -6.88 6.23
C LEU A 51 4.48 -6.03 7.20
N PRO A 52 3.28 -6.49 7.59
CA PRO A 52 2.45 -5.78 8.54
C PRO A 52 3.16 -5.62 9.88
N GLY A 53 3.15 -4.41 10.44
CA GLY A 53 3.76 -4.12 11.74
C GLY A 53 5.28 -3.90 11.73
N LEU A 54 5.93 -3.94 10.56
CA LEU A 54 7.38 -3.66 10.45
C LEU A 54 7.72 -2.23 10.87
N LEU A 55 6.89 -1.26 10.47
CA LEU A 55 7.08 0.14 10.80
C LEU A 55 6.35 0.49 12.09
N ASP A 56 7.02 1.20 12.99
CA ASP A 56 6.36 1.79 14.14
C ASP A 56 5.30 2.80 13.69
N LYS A 57 4.08 2.65 14.21
CA LYS A 57 2.94 3.45 13.78
C LYS A 57 3.08 4.91 14.21
N GLY A 58 3.68 5.17 15.38
CA GLY A 58 3.92 6.52 15.88
C GLY A 58 4.92 7.25 15.00
N GLU A 59 6.07 6.62 14.73
CA GLU A 59 7.11 7.16 13.86
C GLU A 59 6.59 7.42 12.45
N ALA A 60 5.83 6.48 11.86
CA ALA A 60 5.23 6.66 10.54
C ALA A 60 4.26 7.86 10.50
N VAL A 61 3.49 8.08 11.57
CA VAL A 61 2.59 9.24 11.68
C VAL A 61 3.35 10.54 11.80
N GLU A 62 4.42 10.60 12.60
CA GLU A 62 5.25 11.81 12.71
C GLU A 62 5.98 12.11 11.38
N ALA A 63 6.53 11.10 10.72
CA ALA A 63 7.14 11.25 9.40
C ALA A 63 6.12 11.80 8.37
N ARG A 64 4.90 11.27 8.37
CA ARG A 64 3.81 11.79 7.54
C ARG A 64 3.51 13.26 7.84
N ARG A 65 3.44 13.66 9.11
CA ARG A 65 3.19 15.06 9.50
C ARG A 65 4.30 15.99 9.03
N GLU A 66 5.55 15.59 9.16
CA GLU A 66 6.71 16.37 8.72
C GLU A 66 6.67 16.60 7.20
N ILE A 67 6.43 15.55 6.41
CA ILE A 67 6.31 15.65 4.95
C ILE A 67 5.17 16.61 4.56
N LEU A 68 3.99 16.45 5.16
CA LEU A 68 2.83 17.29 4.86
C LEU A 68 3.05 18.76 5.29
N SER A 69 3.75 18.99 6.41
CA SER A 69 4.12 20.35 6.83
C SER A 69 5.02 21.04 5.81
N ARG A 70 6.01 20.33 5.28
CA ARG A 70 6.90 20.85 4.22
C ARG A 70 6.13 21.15 2.93
N LEU A 71 5.27 20.24 2.48
CA LEU A 71 4.42 20.46 1.31
C LEU A 71 3.48 21.66 1.50
N SER A 72 2.96 21.86 2.71
CA SER A 72 2.12 23.02 3.03
C SER A 72 2.88 24.33 2.94
N ARG A 73 4.09 24.38 3.49
CA ARG A 73 4.97 25.57 3.41
C ARG A 73 5.34 25.91 1.96
N MET A 74 5.39 24.92 1.08
CA MET A 74 5.63 25.10 -0.36
C MET A 74 4.37 25.48 -1.15
N GLY A 75 3.19 25.53 -0.52
CA GLY A 75 1.91 25.74 -1.21
C GLY A 75 1.47 24.57 -2.09
N ALA A 76 2.18 23.43 -2.05
CA ALA A 76 1.88 22.23 -2.80
C ALA A 76 0.79 21.36 -2.14
N TRP A 77 0.40 21.70 -0.91
CA TRP A 77 -0.65 21.01 -0.17
C TRP A 77 -1.39 21.97 0.77
N THR A 78 -2.72 21.85 0.80
CA THR A 78 -3.55 22.55 1.77
C THR A 78 -4.22 21.50 2.66
N PRO A 79 -4.10 21.58 4.00
CA PRO A 79 -4.80 20.66 4.89
C PRO A 79 -6.31 20.76 4.67
N ILE A 80 -6.96 19.62 4.40
CA ILE A 80 -8.43 19.54 4.44
C ILE A 80 -8.81 19.44 5.92
N THR A 81 -9.37 20.51 6.49
CA THR A 81 -9.69 20.60 7.92
C THR A 81 -11.01 19.92 8.33
N HIS A 82 -11.65 19.15 7.43
CA HIS A 82 -12.86 18.41 7.77
C HIS A 82 -12.50 17.14 8.55
N ARG A 83 -12.74 17.19 9.86
CA ARG A 83 -12.66 16.03 10.76
C ARG A 83 -13.78 15.06 10.42
N TRP A 84 -13.43 13.89 9.86
CA TRP A 84 -14.35 12.77 9.73
C TRP A 84 -14.82 12.39 11.14
N LYS A 85 -16.07 12.70 11.46
CA LYS A 85 -16.75 12.12 12.63
C LYS A 85 -16.99 10.65 12.28
N VAL A 86 -16.28 9.78 12.99
CA VAL A 86 -16.65 8.38 13.18
C VAL A 86 -17.89 8.33 14.06
#